data_AF-A0A1C5R115-F1
#
_entry.id   AF-A0A1C5R115-F1
#
_cell.length_a   1.000
_cell.length_b   1.000
_cell.length_c   1.000
_cell.angle_alpha   90.00
_cell.angle_beta   90.00
_cell.angle_gamma   90.00
#
_symmetry.space_group_name_H-M   'P 1'
#
loop_
_entity.id
_entity.type
_entity.pdbx_description
1 polymer ?
#
loop_
_entity_poly.entity_id
_entity_poly.type
_entity_poly.pdbx_seq_one_letter_code
_entity_poly.pdbx_strand_id
1 'polypeptide(L)'
;MGISTRQYQDIMNEYDAVRRRNYMTEQERKERVYALIPEIRQIDEQIAHISVEKAKALLLKQVSNAEAKKSLQDTIYDLSMEKVNLLAIHDYPADYLDPIYDCPECKDTGYIGDKKCRCFQQKIRHILYSQSNIEDVAGTESFSAFRREYYSTQRSGREKLSPRENIENVLSASHSFIESFDSKSGQNLLIYGNAGVGKTFLSNCIAGELLNRGKGVIYLTAYQFFDQLADYTFRRGANNAQTLPAFLHCDLLIIDDLGTELNNSFINSQLFLCINERILNKKSTIISTNLSLEQINRSYTERVFSRIIQSYTLLHIYGEDIRIKKTFSSLDE
;
A
#
# COMPACT_ATOMS: atom_id res chain seq x y z
N MET A 1 8.94 6.51 -3.74
CA MET A 1 8.45 7.06 -2.48
C MET A 1 7.03 6.55 -2.31
N GLY A 2 6.82 5.80 -1.24
CA GLY A 2 5.49 5.67 -0.67
C GLY A 2 5.05 7.03 -0.09
N ILE A 3 4.47 7.01 1.10
CA ILE A 3 4.03 8.25 1.77
C ILE A 3 5.18 9.24 2.03
N SER A 4 4.87 10.53 2.00
CA SER A 4 5.79 11.63 2.31
C SER A 4 6.19 11.65 3.80
N THR A 5 7.27 12.37 4.15
CA THR A 5 7.71 12.53 5.54
C THR A 5 6.62 13.13 6.43
N ARG A 6 5.83 14.08 5.90
CA ARG A 6 4.71 14.67 6.62
C ARG A 6 3.63 13.62 6.92
N GLN A 7 3.19 12.89 5.90
CA GLN A 7 2.20 11.82 6.07
C GLN A 7 2.68 10.72 7.02
N TYR A 8 3.98 10.40 6.98
CA TYR A 8 4.58 9.47 7.93
C TYR A 8 4.49 10.00 9.36
N GLN A 9 4.83 11.27 9.57
CA GLN A 9 4.73 11.91 10.88
C GLN A 9 3.27 11.97 11.36
N ASP A 10 2.32 12.22 10.46
CA ASP A 10 0.89 12.23 10.78
C ASP A 10 0.44 10.86 11.32
N ILE A 11 0.85 9.76 10.67
CA ILE A 11 0.59 8.41 11.19
C ILE A 11 1.24 8.20 12.56
N MET A 12 2.48 8.63 12.77
CA MET A 12 3.16 8.48 14.06
C MET A 12 2.46 9.26 15.17
N ASN A 13 1.98 10.47 14.86
CA ASN A 13 1.20 11.28 15.80
C ASN A 13 -0.12 10.60 16.18
N GLU A 14 -0.75 9.85 15.28
CA GLU A 14 -1.92 9.04 15.60
C GLU A 14 -1.57 7.92 16.61
N TYR A 15 -0.46 7.21 16.42
CA TYR A 15 -0.01 6.21 17.39
C TYR A 15 0.32 6.83 18.76
N ASP A 16 0.93 8.02 18.78
CA ASP A 16 1.18 8.76 20.02
C ASP A 16 -0.11 9.19 20.72
N ALA A 17 -1.15 9.55 19.96
CA ALA A 17 -2.46 9.86 20.50
C ALA A 17 -3.14 8.61 21.09
N VAL A 18 -3.11 7.48 20.37
CA VAL A 18 -3.65 6.19 20.84
C VAL A 18 -2.96 5.75 22.13
N ARG A 19 -1.63 5.76 22.18
CA ARG A 19 -0.87 5.37 23.38
C ARG A 19 -1.17 6.25 24.58
N ARG A 20 -1.26 7.57 24.38
CA ARG A 20 -1.65 8.50 25.45
C ARG A 20 -3.06 8.21 25.96
N ARG A 21 -4.03 8.03 25.06
CA ARG A 21 -5.40 7.69 25.44
C ARG A 21 -5.48 6.38 26.21
N ASN A 22 -4.79 5.34 25.75
CA ASN A 22 -4.78 4.03 26.38
C ASN A 22 -4.11 4.08 27.76
N TYR A 23 -3.01 4.83 27.90
CA TYR A 23 -2.36 5.09 29.19
C TYR A 23 -3.29 5.81 30.16
N MET A 24 -3.98 6.87 29.73
CA MET A 24 -4.93 7.59 30.59
C MET A 24 -6.06 6.66 31.06
N THR A 25 -6.60 5.85 30.15
CA THR A 25 -7.65 4.86 30.48
C THR A 25 -7.14 3.83 31.48
N GLU A 26 -5.90 3.37 31.34
CA GLU A 26 -5.27 2.43 32.28
C GLU A 26 -5.10 3.07 33.67
N GLN A 27 -4.68 4.33 33.75
CA GLN A 27 -4.58 5.05 35.03
C GLN A 27 -5.94 5.21 35.70
N GLU A 28 -6.98 5.60 34.95
CA GLU A 28 -8.34 5.71 35.49
C GLU A 28 -8.87 4.37 36.04
N ARG A 29 -8.59 3.25 35.34
CA ARG A 29 -8.93 1.91 35.83
C ARG A 29 -8.19 1.57 37.12
N LYS A 30 -6.89 1.86 37.18
CA LYS A 30 -6.06 1.63 38.38
C LYS A 30 -6.54 2.46 39.56
N GLU A 31 -6.77 3.75 39.38
CA GLU A 31 -7.27 4.65 40.43
C GLU A 31 -8.63 4.20 40.96
N ARG A 32 -9.54 3.79 40.06
CA ARG A 32 -10.83 3.24 40.45
C ARG A 32 -10.67 1.98 41.30
N VAL A 33 -9.84 1.03 40.85
CA VAL A 33 -9.62 -0.22 41.59
C VAL A 33 -8.94 0.04 42.93
N TYR A 34 -7.94 0.93 43.00
CA TYR A 34 -7.30 1.28 44.27
C TYR A 34 -8.24 1.95 45.27
N ALA A 35 -9.22 2.72 44.78
CA ALA A 35 -10.23 3.34 45.64
C ALA A 35 -11.24 2.33 46.19
N LEU A 36 -11.63 1.31 45.40
CA LEU A 36 -12.58 0.28 45.83
C LEU A 36 -11.91 -0.88 46.59
N ILE A 37 -10.69 -1.25 46.21
CA ILE A 37 -9.93 -2.42 46.70
C ILE A 37 -8.51 -1.96 47.07
N PRO A 38 -8.33 -1.29 48.22
CA PRO A 38 -7.04 -0.75 48.64
C PRO A 38 -5.94 -1.81 48.80
N GLU A 39 -6.30 -3.07 49.03
CA GLU A 39 -5.39 -4.22 49.12
C GLU A 39 -4.58 -4.41 47.84
N ILE A 40 -5.19 -4.16 46.66
CA ILE A 40 -4.49 -4.24 45.37
C ILE A 40 -3.36 -3.21 45.31
N ARG A 41 -3.58 -2.00 45.84
CA ARG A 41 -2.54 -0.97 45.94
C ARG A 41 -1.40 -1.40 46.87
N GLN A 42 -1.73 -1.98 48.01
CA GLN A 42 -0.73 -2.48 48.96
C GLN A 42 0.13 -3.58 48.33
N ILE A 43 -0.48 -4.48 47.57
CA ILE A 43 0.25 -5.53 46.84
C ILE A 43 1.20 -4.90 45.81
N ASP A 44 0.75 -3.91 45.03
CA ASP A 44 1.62 -3.23 44.07
C ASP A 44 2.80 -2.50 44.73
N GLU A 45 2.58 -1.87 45.89
CA GLU A 45 3.65 -1.26 46.70
C GLU A 45 4.62 -2.31 47.25
N GLN A 46 4.12 -3.48 47.70
CA GLN A 46 4.96 -4.60 48.14
C GLN A 46 5.81 -5.18 47.02
N ILE A 47 5.22 -5.40 45.83
CA ILE A 47 5.95 -5.89 44.64
C ILE A 47 7.08 -4.92 44.29
N ALA A 48 6.82 -3.61 44.30
CA ALA A 48 7.82 -2.58 44.03
C ALA A 48 8.95 -2.60 45.07
N HIS A 49 8.61 -2.66 46.36
CA HIS A 49 9.58 -2.73 47.45
C HIS A 49 10.52 -3.94 47.33
N ILE A 50 9.94 -5.14 47.18
CA ILE A 50 10.68 -6.40 47.10
C ILE A 50 11.59 -6.42 45.87
N SER A 51 11.10 -5.89 44.74
CA SER A 51 11.89 -5.77 43.51
C SER A 51 13.13 -4.89 43.71
N VAL A 52 12.98 -3.75 44.38
CA VAL A 52 14.09 -2.84 44.70
C VAL A 52 15.07 -3.48 45.68
N GLU A 53 14.58 -4.12 46.74
CA GLU A 53 15.44 -4.80 47.71
C GLU A 53 16.27 -5.92 47.09
N LYS A 54 15.65 -6.77 46.26
CA LYS A 54 16.35 -7.86 45.57
C LYS A 54 17.37 -7.32 44.56
N ALA A 55 17.05 -6.24 43.83
CA ALA A 55 18.00 -5.58 42.95
C ALA A 55 19.23 -5.05 43.71
N LYS A 56 19.02 -4.42 44.88
CA LYS A 56 20.12 -3.95 45.75
C LYS A 56 20.97 -5.12 46.25
N ALA A 57 20.36 -6.20 46.73
CA ALA A 57 21.07 -7.38 47.24
C ALA A 57 21.96 -8.04 46.17
N LEU A 58 21.49 -8.08 44.91
CA LEU A 58 22.27 -8.57 43.76
C LEU A 58 23.49 -7.68 43.46
N LEU A 59 23.31 -6.36 43.45
CA LEU A 59 24.40 -5.41 43.23
C LEU A 59 25.48 -5.50 44.32
N LEU A 60 25.06 -5.71 45.57
CA LEU A 60 25.94 -5.89 46.73
C LEU A 60 26.53 -7.30 46.83
N LYS A 61 26.25 -8.20 45.88
CA LYS A 61 26.69 -9.61 45.84
C LYS A 61 26.35 -10.40 47.11
N GLN A 62 25.28 -10.03 47.79
CA GLN A 62 24.86 -10.67 49.04
C GLN A 62 24.12 -11.99 48.81
N VAL A 63 23.64 -12.23 47.59
CA VAL A 63 22.86 -13.42 47.21
C VAL A 63 23.29 -13.87 45.81
N SER A 64 23.24 -15.17 45.52
CA SER A 64 23.51 -15.66 44.18
C SER A 64 22.44 -15.20 43.17
N ASN A 65 22.84 -14.95 41.92
CA ASN A 65 21.94 -14.50 40.86
C ASN A 65 20.75 -15.46 40.63
N ALA A 66 20.98 -16.78 40.74
CA ALA A 66 19.96 -17.79 40.48
C ALA A 66 18.91 -17.85 41.60
N GLU A 67 19.35 -17.83 42.86
CA GLU A 67 18.45 -17.90 44.02
C GLU A 67 17.66 -16.62 44.20
N ALA A 68 18.30 -15.46 44.04
CA ALA A 68 17.62 -14.17 44.12
C ALA A 68 16.56 -14.01 43.03
N LYS A 69 16.86 -14.45 41.80
CA LYS A 69 15.90 -14.40 40.68
C LYS A 69 14.71 -15.33 40.91
N LYS A 70 14.95 -16.58 41.34
CA LYS A 70 13.87 -17.55 41.58
C LYS A 70 12.96 -17.10 42.72
N SER A 71 13.53 -16.71 43.86
CA SER A 71 12.77 -16.21 45.01
C SER A 71 11.93 -14.97 44.66
N LEU A 72 12.46 -14.05 43.85
CA LEU A 72 11.70 -12.89 43.40
C LEU A 72 10.54 -13.28 42.48
N GLN A 73 10.77 -14.22 41.56
CA GLN A 73 9.72 -14.71 40.65
C GLN A 73 8.57 -15.38 41.40
N ASP A 74 8.88 -16.24 42.38
CA ASP A 74 7.87 -16.93 43.18
C ASP A 74 7.02 -15.93 43.98
N THR A 75 7.65 -14.96 44.66
CA THR A 75 6.91 -13.94 45.42
C THR A 75 6.06 -13.03 44.53
N ILE A 76 6.57 -12.60 43.37
CA ILE A 76 5.79 -11.80 42.43
C ILE A 76 4.59 -12.60 41.92
N TYR A 77 4.76 -13.90 41.67
CA TYR A 77 3.68 -14.77 41.22
C TYR A 77 2.56 -14.88 42.27
N ASP A 78 2.90 -15.17 43.52
CA ASP A 78 1.92 -15.32 44.60
C ASP A 78 1.11 -14.03 44.80
N LEU A 79 1.80 -12.88 44.86
CA LEU A 79 1.17 -11.56 44.97
C LEU A 79 0.31 -11.21 43.74
N SER A 80 0.73 -11.61 42.54
CA SER A 80 -0.05 -11.42 41.32
C SER A 80 -1.32 -12.27 41.31
N MET A 81 -1.26 -13.50 41.83
CA MET A 81 -2.44 -14.37 42.00
C MET A 81 -3.41 -13.81 43.03
N GLU A 82 -2.90 -13.22 44.11
CA GLU A 82 -3.74 -12.53 45.09
C GLU A 82 -4.50 -11.36 44.47
N LYS A 83 -3.84 -10.54 43.62
CA LYS A 83 -4.52 -9.49 42.86
C LYS A 83 -5.64 -10.02 41.97
N VAL A 84 -5.41 -11.11 41.25
CA VAL A 84 -6.43 -11.73 40.38
C VAL A 84 -7.62 -12.21 41.21
N ASN A 85 -7.40 -12.82 42.38
CA ASN A 85 -8.47 -13.24 43.27
C ASN A 85 -9.28 -12.06 43.81
N LEU A 86 -8.59 -10.98 44.23
CA LEU A 86 -9.25 -9.76 44.69
C LEU A 86 -10.11 -9.13 43.60
N LEU A 87 -9.60 -9.04 42.36
CA LEU A 87 -10.39 -8.57 41.22
C LEU A 87 -11.65 -9.42 41.02
N ALA A 88 -11.49 -10.76 41.04
CA ALA A 88 -12.60 -11.69 40.82
C ALA A 88 -13.69 -11.61 41.90
N ILE A 89 -13.32 -11.46 43.18
CA ILE A 89 -14.26 -11.30 44.30
C ILE A 89 -15.12 -10.04 44.15
N HIS A 90 -14.58 -9.01 43.49
CA HIS A 90 -15.25 -7.74 43.24
C HIS A 90 -15.83 -7.63 41.80
N ASP A 91 -16.05 -8.78 41.14
CA ASP A 91 -16.65 -8.88 39.80
C ASP A 91 -15.86 -8.15 38.68
N TYR A 92 -14.55 -7.96 38.86
CA TYR A 92 -13.65 -7.46 37.81
C TYR A 92 -12.99 -8.61 37.04
N PRO A 93 -12.80 -8.47 35.71
CA PRO A 93 -11.98 -9.40 34.92
C PRO A 93 -10.54 -9.48 35.44
N ALA A 94 -9.91 -10.65 35.27
CA ALA A 94 -8.53 -10.89 35.72
C ALA A 94 -7.50 -9.97 35.01
N ASP A 95 -7.77 -9.58 33.76
CA ASP A 95 -6.96 -8.71 32.92
C ASP A 95 -7.35 -7.22 33.02
N TYR A 96 -8.22 -6.85 33.98
CA TYR A 96 -8.77 -5.50 34.04
C TYR A 96 -7.70 -4.39 34.18
N LEU A 97 -6.61 -4.71 34.89
CA LEU A 97 -5.48 -3.82 35.14
C LEU A 97 -4.35 -3.96 34.11
N ASP A 98 -4.49 -4.85 33.12
CA ASP A 98 -3.48 -5.06 32.09
C ASP A 98 -3.41 -3.86 31.14
N PRO A 99 -2.24 -3.61 30.53
CA PRO A 99 -2.08 -2.56 29.53
C PRO A 99 -3.05 -2.73 28.35
N ILE A 100 -3.68 -1.62 27.94
CA ILE A 100 -4.65 -1.58 26.86
C ILE A 100 -3.92 -1.24 25.55
N TYR A 101 -4.19 -2.01 24.49
CA TYR A 101 -3.66 -1.75 23.16
C TYR A 101 -4.74 -1.85 22.10
N ASP A 102 -4.72 -0.95 21.11
CA ASP A 102 -5.60 -1.03 19.93
C ASP A 102 -5.08 -2.10 18.96
N CYS A 103 -3.75 -2.16 18.81
CA CYS A 103 -3.08 -3.20 18.05
C CYS A 103 -2.27 -4.11 19.00
N PRO A 104 -2.72 -5.35 19.25
CA PRO A 104 -2.05 -6.26 20.17
C PRO A 104 -0.67 -6.72 19.66
N GLU A 105 -0.45 -6.71 18.35
CA GLU A 105 0.81 -7.16 17.74
C GLU A 105 1.97 -6.17 17.99
N CYS A 106 1.73 -4.88 17.72
CA CYS A 106 2.76 -3.84 17.87
C CYS A 106 2.65 -3.03 19.17
N LYS A 107 1.61 -3.27 19.97
CA LYS A 107 1.32 -2.52 21.19
C LYS A 107 1.28 -1.01 20.94
N ASP A 108 0.57 -0.63 19.88
CA ASP A 108 0.38 0.74 19.41
C ASP A 108 1.66 1.53 19.09
N THR A 109 2.76 0.84 18.81
CA THR A 109 3.99 1.48 18.32
C THR A 109 4.01 1.63 16.80
N GLY A 110 3.17 0.86 16.10
CA GLY A 110 3.21 0.73 14.64
C GLY A 110 4.34 -0.17 14.12
N TYR A 111 5.18 -0.74 14.99
CA TYR A 111 6.36 -1.52 14.64
C TYR A 111 6.46 -2.82 15.45
N ILE A 112 7.04 -3.86 14.85
CA ILE A 112 7.43 -5.11 15.50
C ILE A 112 8.92 -5.25 15.29
N GLY A 113 9.71 -4.86 16.29
CA GLY A 113 11.15 -4.62 16.12
C GLY A 113 11.39 -3.52 15.09
N ASP A 114 12.21 -3.79 14.08
CA ASP A 114 12.51 -2.84 13.00
C ASP A 114 11.52 -2.89 11.83
N LYS A 115 10.55 -3.81 11.87
CA LYS A 115 9.57 -3.98 10.78
C LYS A 115 8.29 -3.24 11.09
N LYS A 116 7.76 -2.52 10.10
CA LYS A 116 6.43 -1.90 10.17
C LYS A 116 5.38 -2.99 10.42
N CYS A 117 4.53 -2.78 11.42
CA CYS A 117 3.41 -3.66 11.70
C CYS A 117 2.36 -3.59 10.57
N ARG A 118 1.55 -4.63 10.45
CA ARG A 118 0.43 -4.69 9.50
C ARG A 118 -0.51 -3.50 9.62
N CYS A 119 -0.81 -3.03 10.83
CA CYS A 119 -1.66 -1.85 11.05
C CYS A 119 -1.05 -0.57 10.47
N PHE A 120 0.27 -0.39 10.59
CA PHE A 120 1.00 0.73 9.98
C PHE A 120 0.99 0.62 8.47
N GLN A 121 1.28 -0.56 7.93
CA GLN A 121 1.22 -0.81 6.49
C GLN A 121 -0.19 -0.57 5.92
N GLN A 122 -1.25 -0.89 6.67
CA GLN A 122 -2.62 -0.61 6.27
C GLN A 122 -2.90 0.89 6.17
N LYS A 123 -2.43 1.70 7.14
CA LYS A 123 -2.52 3.16 7.07
C LYS A 123 -1.76 3.73 5.87
N ILE A 124 -0.54 3.25 5.61
CA ILE A 124 0.21 3.60 4.39
C ILE A 124 -0.63 3.30 3.15
N ARG A 125 -1.16 2.07 3.04
CA ARG A 125 -1.96 1.67 1.89
C ARG A 125 -3.16 2.59 1.71
N HIS A 126 -3.91 2.86 2.78
CA HIS A 126 -5.07 3.75 2.73
C HIS A 126 -4.73 5.12 2.14
N ILE A 127 -3.64 5.73 2.59
CA ILE A 127 -3.17 7.02 2.06
C ILE A 127 -2.78 6.92 0.58
N LEU A 128 -2.10 5.85 0.18
CA LEU A 128 -1.68 5.69 -1.21
C LEU A 128 -2.87 5.40 -2.13
N TYR A 129 -3.85 4.64 -1.67
CA TYR A 129 -5.11 4.40 -2.39
C TYR A 129 -5.89 5.71 -2.58
N SER A 130 -5.99 6.54 -1.54
CA SER A 130 -6.70 7.82 -1.68
C SER A 130 -6.03 8.84 -2.58
N GLN A 131 -4.75 8.62 -2.89
CA GLN A 131 -3.98 9.45 -3.81
C GLN A 131 -3.90 8.87 -5.23
N SER A 132 -4.34 7.63 -5.46
CA SER A 132 -4.11 6.94 -6.72
C SER A 132 -5.18 7.18 -7.78
N ASN A 133 -6.30 7.81 -7.44
CA ASN A 133 -7.53 7.89 -8.26
C ASN A 133 -8.11 6.50 -8.65
N ILE A 134 -7.84 5.46 -7.86
CA ILE A 134 -8.35 4.08 -8.07
C ILE A 134 -9.31 3.66 -6.93
N GLU A 135 -9.80 4.60 -6.10
CA GLU A 135 -10.57 4.28 -4.89
C GLU A 135 -11.77 3.34 -5.14
N ASP A 136 -12.46 3.46 -6.29
CA ASP A 136 -13.62 2.64 -6.63
C ASP A 136 -13.29 1.28 -7.30
N VAL A 137 -12.06 1.08 -7.78
CA VAL A 137 -11.64 -0.14 -8.51
C VAL A 137 -10.70 -1.01 -7.66
N ALA A 138 -10.14 -0.42 -6.60
CA ALA A 138 -9.24 -1.03 -5.63
C ALA A 138 -9.93 -2.11 -4.78
N GLY A 139 -9.97 -3.34 -5.28
CA GLY A 139 -10.42 -4.52 -4.53
C GLY A 139 -11.23 -5.51 -5.36
N THR A 140 -11.80 -5.07 -6.48
CA THR A 140 -12.58 -5.93 -7.39
C THR A 140 -11.74 -6.48 -8.54
N GLU A 141 -10.78 -5.69 -9.04
CA GLU A 141 -9.88 -6.07 -10.13
C GLU A 141 -8.50 -6.48 -9.59
N SER A 142 -8.23 -7.78 -9.60
CA SER A 142 -6.97 -8.35 -9.12
C SER A 142 -6.53 -9.53 -10.00
N PHE A 143 -5.26 -9.93 -9.89
CA PHE A 143 -4.76 -11.09 -10.63
C PHE A 143 -5.52 -12.38 -10.29
N SER A 144 -6.10 -12.52 -9.09
CA SER A 144 -6.92 -13.70 -8.74
C SER A 144 -8.31 -13.68 -9.37
N ALA A 145 -8.82 -12.49 -9.71
CA ALA A 145 -10.04 -12.30 -10.50
C ALA A 145 -9.80 -12.39 -12.02
N PHE A 146 -8.53 -12.42 -12.47
CA PHE A 146 -8.19 -12.57 -13.88
C PHE A 146 -8.55 -13.98 -14.38
N ARG A 147 -9.54 -14.08 -15.25
CA ARG A 147 -9.98 -15.34 -15.85
C ARG A 147 -9.39 -15.47 -17.24
N ARG A 148 -8.44 -16.40 -17.37
CA ARG A 148 -7.83 -16.73 -18.67
C ARG A 148 -8.88 -17.34 -19.59
N GLU A 149 -9.90 -17.98 -19.01
CA GLU A 149 -10.97 -18.75 -19.65
C GLU A 149 -11.67 -18.00 -20.79
N TYR A 150 -11.73 -16.67 -20.70
CA TYR A 150 -12.34 -15.81 -21.71
C TYR A 150 -11.54 -15.68 -23.02
N TYR A 151 -10.25 -16.03 -23.01
CA TYR A 151 -9.37 -15.93 -24.17
C TYR A 151 -9.36 -17.25 -24.96
N SER A 152 -9.57 -17.18 -26.29
CA SER A 152 -9.63 -18.36 -27.15
C SER A 152 -8.29 -19.11 -27.20
N THR A 153 -8.34 -20.44 -27.21
CA THR A 153 -7.18 -21.32 -27.48
C THR A 153 -6.90 -21.44 -28.98
N GLN A 154 -7.82 -21.00 -29.84
CA GLN A 154 -7.63 -21.01 -31.27
C GLN A 154 -6.87 -19.75 -31.72
N ARG A 155 -5.88 -19.95 -32.60
CA ARG A 155 -5.17 -18.84 -33.24
C ARG A 155 -6.12 -18.06 -34.15
N SER A 156 -5.96 -16.75 -34.16
CA SER A 156 -6.73 -15.85 -35.01
C SER A 156 -5.81 -14.95 -35.81
N GLY A 157 -6.14 -14.74 -37.09
CA GLY A 157 -5.43 -13.82 -37.98
C GLY A 157 -3.98 -14.23 -38.26
N ARG A 158 -3.07 -13.24 -38.25
CA ARG A 158 -1.64 -13.39 -38.56
C ARG A 158 -0.75 -13.58 -37.33
N GLU A 159 -1.35 -13.70 -36.15
CA GLU A 159 -0.63 -13.75 -34.90
C GLU A 159 0.03 -15.12 -34.67
N LYS A 160 1.20 -15.12 -34.03
CA LYS A 160 2.00 -16.33 -33.80
C LYS A 160 1.42 -17.24 -32.72
N LEU A 161 0.73 -16.65 -31.73
CA LEU A 161 0.18 -17.34 -30.57
C LEU A 161 -1.35 -17.26 -30.60
N SER A 162 -2.02 -18.16 -29.89
CA SER A 162 -3.44 -17.99 -29.59
C SER A 162 -3.64 -16.83 -28.59
N PRO A 163 -4.82 -16.20 -28.54
CA PRO A 163 -5.17 -15.22 -27.51
C PRO A 163 -4.88 -15.71 -26.09
N ARG A 164 -5.10 -17.02 -25.82
CA ARG A 164 -4.78 -17.65 -24.53
C ARG A 164 -3.29 -17.64 -24.22
N GLU A 165 -2.47 -18.16 -25.13
CA GLU A 165 -1.01 -18.19 -24.96
C GLU A 165 -0.42 -16.78 -24.88
N ASN A 166 -0.98 -15.84 -25.64
CA ASN A 166 -0.59 -14.43 -25.59
C ASN A 166 -0.86 -13.81 -24.23
N ILE A 167 -2.08 -13.95 -23.69
CA ILE A 167 -2.40 -13.33 -22.40
C ILE A 167 -1.59 -13.96 -21.26
N GLU A 168 -1.28 -15.26 -21.32
CA GLU A 168 -0.40 -15.91 -20.35
C GLU A 168 1.01 -15.33 -20.36
N ASN A 169 1.58 -15.07 -21.54
CA ASN A 169 2.87 -14.39 -21.66
C ASN A 169 2.81 -12.95 -21.14
N VAL A 170 1.72 -12.23 -21.42
CA VAL A 170 1.50 -10.86 -20.92
C VAL A 170 1.37 -10.84 -19.39
N LEU A 171 0.65 -11.80 -18.80
CA LEU A 171 0.54 -11.95 -17.35
C LEU A 171 1.91 -12.27 -16.73
N SER A 172 2.68 -13.17 -17.33
CA SER A 172 4.04 -13.49 -16.88
C SER A 172 4.96 -12.27 -16.91
N ALA A 173 4.91 -11.47 -17.99
CA ALA A 173 5.66 -10.22 -18.10
C ALA A 173 5.20 -9.19 -17.04
N SER A 174 3.91 -9.13 -16.75
CA SER A 174 3.34 -8.23 -15.73
C SER A 174 3.77 -8.62 -14.32
N HIS A 175 3.77 -9.92 -13.99
CA HIS A 175 4.33 -10.42 -12.73
C HIS A 175 5.83 -10.12 -12.62
N SER A 176 6.59 -10.36 -13.68
CA SER A 176 8.03 -10.06 -13.72
C SER A 176 8.32 -8.57 -13.50
N PHE A 177 7.51 -7.68 -14.08
CA PHE A 177 7.58 -6.24 -13.86
C PHE A 177 7.36 -5.89 -12.38
N ILE A 178 6.35 -6.46 -11.75
CA ILE A 178 6.02 -6.20 -10.34
C ILE A 178 7.12 -6.74 -9.40
N GLU A 179 7.62 -7.94 -9.65
CA GLU A 179 8.68 -8.56 -8.85
C GLU A 179 10.01 -7.82 -8.95
N SER A 180 10.33 -7.31 -10.14
CA SER A 180 11.57 -6.56 -10.37
C SER A 180 11.44 -5.04 -10.15
N PHE A 181 10.26 -4.55 -9.75
CA PHE A 181 9.97 -3.11 -9.65
C PHE A 181 10.98 -2.33 -8.79
N ASP A 182 11.44 -2.92 -7.68
CA ASP A 182 12.42 -2.30 -6.78
C ASP A 182 13.88 -2.51 -7.20
N SER A 183 14.19 -3.63 -7.85
CA SER A 183 15.55 -3.99 -8.24
C SER A 183 15.94 -3.43 -9.61
N LYS A 184 14.96 -3.17 -10.49
CA LYS A 184 15.12 -2.64 -11.84
C LYS A 184 14.29 -1.38 -12.01
N SER A 185 14.88 -0.25 -11.59
CA SER A 185 14.25 1.06 -11.78
C SER A 185 14.07 1.43 -13.26
N GLY A 186 13.00 2.19 -13.57
CA GLY A 186 12.75 2.74 -14.90
C GLY A 186 12.17 1.77 -15.93
N GLN A 187 11.60 0.65 -15.50
CA GLN A 187 10.84 -0.23 -16.40
C GLN A 187 9.53 0.44 -16.82
N ASN A 188 9.18 0.37 -18.10
CA ASN A 188 7.94 0.93 -18.63
C ASN A 188 7.19 -0.10 -19.46
N LEU A 189 5.85 -0.07 -19.44
CA LEU A 189 5.00 -1.00 -20.21
C LEU A 189 4.07 -0.21 -21.12
N LEU A 190 3.99 -0.61 -22.38
CA LEU A 190 2.93 -0.18 -23.29
C LEU A 190 1.97 -1.35 -23.49
N ILE A 191 0.76 -1.24 -22.97
CA ILE A 191 -0.29 -2.24 -23.11
C ILE A 191 -1.23 -1.78 -24.23
N TYR A 192 -1.25 -2.50 -25.35
CA TYR A 192 -2.04 -2.07 -26.52
C TYR A 192 -2.83 -3.22 -27.13
N GLY A 193 -3.88 -2.88 -27.87
CA GLY A 193 -4.78 -3.85 -28.51
C GLY A 193 -6.22 -3.37 -28.56
N ASN A 194 -7.11 -4.16 -29.15
CA ASN A 194 -8.50 -3.77 -29.38
C ASN A 194 -9.28 -3.47 -28.08
N ALA A 195 -10.38 -2.73 -28.20
CA ALA A 195 -11.25 -2.47 -27.07
C ALA A 195 -11.78 -3.77 -26.45
N GLY A 196 -11.86 -3.81 -25.12
CA GLY A 196 -12.48 -4.93 -24.41
C GLY A 196 -11.65 -6.19 -24.30
N VAL A 197 -10.34 -6.14 -24.58
CA VAL A 197 -9.43 -7.30 -24.40
C VAL A 197 -8.79 -7.39 -23.00
N GLY A 198 -9.14 -6.49 -22.07
CA GLY A 198 -8.67 -6.54 -20.67
C GLY A 198 -7.44 -5.68 -20.32
N LYS A 199 -7.09 -4.68 -21.14
CA LYS A 199 -5.94 -3.78 -20.88
C LYS A 199 -6.07 -3.00 -19.57
N THR A 200 -7.18 -2.28 -19.38
CA THR A 200 -7.48 -1.52 -18.16
C THR A 200 -7.48 -2.42 -16.93
N PHE A 201 -8.10 -3.59 -17.01
CA PHE A 201 -8.11 -4.58 -15.93
C PHE A 201 -6.69 -5.00 -15.53
N LEU A 202 -5.82 -5.26 -16.52
CA LEU A 202 -4.42 -5.60 -16.25
C LEU A 202 -3.64 -4.46 -15.59
N SER A 203 -3.82 -3.23 -16.07
CA SER A 203 -3.23 -2.03 -15.45
C SER A 203 -3.66 -1.89 -13.98
N ASN A 204 -4.95 -2.12 -13.69
CA ASN A 204 -5.50 -2.07 -12.33
C ASN A 204 -4.94 -3.18 -11.43
N CYS A 205 -4.78 -4.40 -11.96
CA CYS A 205 -4.14 -5.49 -11.24
C CYS A 205 -2.70 -5.14 -10.83
N ILE A 206 -1.92 -4.55 -11.74
CA ILE A 206 -0.55 -4.10 -11.48
C ILE A 206 -0.55 -2.97 -10.44
N ALA A 207 -1.45 -2.00 -10.57
CA ALA A 207 -1.59 -0.88 -9.65
C ALA A 207 -1.89 -1.36 -8.22
N GLY A 208 -2.90 -2.23 -8.05
CA GLY A 208 -3.31 -2.76 -6.76
C GLY A 208 -2.19 -3.53 -6.06
N GLU A 209 -1.45 -4.35 -6.80
CA GLU A 209 -0.33 -5.12 -6.26
C GLU A 209 0.83 -4.20 -5.80
N LEU A 210 1.15 -3.15 -6.56
CA LEU A 210 2.18 -2.18 -6.17
C LEU A 210 1.75 -1.28 -5.01
N LEU A 211 0.48 -0.87 -4.97
CA LEU A 211 -0.11 -0.16 -3.82
C LEU A 211 -0.05 -1.05 -2.57
N ASN A 212 -0.34 -2.34 -2.70
CA ASN A 212 -0.22 -3.30 -1.60
C ASN A 212 1.22 -3.46 -1.09
N ARG A 213 2.22 -3.27 -1.97
CA ARG A 213 3.65 -3.20 -1.61
C ARG A 213 4.08 -1.83 -1.10
N GLY A 214 3.15 -0.89 -0.89
CA GLY A 214 3.40 0.44 -0.36
C GLY A 214 4.09 1.40 -1.36
N LYS A 215 3.96 1.15 -2.67
CA LYS A 215 4.48 2.03 -3.73
C LYS A 215 3.49 3.13 -4.06
N GLY A 216 4.00 4.34 -4.32
CA GLY A 216 3.16 5.45 -4.78
C GLY A 216 2.73 5.25 -6.23
N VAL A 217 1.46 4.93 -6.45
CA VAL A 217 0.87 4.76 -7.78
C VAL A 217 -0.11 5.91 -8.04
N ILE A 218 -0.03 6.52 -9.22
CA ILE A 218 -1.04 7.46 -9.71
C ILE A 218 -1.62 6.90 -11.01
N TYR A 219 -2.93 6.78 -11.06
CA TYR A 219 -3.68 6.33 -12.21
C TYR A 219 -4.51 7.48 -12.76
N LEU A 220 -4.43 7.69 -14.07
CA LEU A 220 -5.18 8.73 -14.76
C LEU A 220 -5.65 8.15 -16.10
N THR A 221 -6.90 8.44 -16.46
CA THR A 221 -7.28 8.36 -17.87
C THR A 221 -6.47 9.38 -18.66
N ALA A 222 -6.24 9.15 -19.96
CA ALA A 222 -5.54 10.10 -20.82
C ALA A 222 -6.15 11.51 -20.75
N TYR A 223 -7.48 11.60 -20.72
CA TYR A 223 -8.20 12.87 -20.53
C TYR A 223 -7.79 13.57 -19.22
N GLN A 224 -7.90 12.89 -18.07
CA GLN A 224 -7.54 13.47 -16.77
C GLN A 224 -6.06 13.87 -16.72
N PHE A 225 -5.18 13.06 -17.32
CA PHE A 225 -3.75 13.35 -17.41
C PHE A 225 -3.48 14.65 -18.17
N PHE A 226 -4.08 14.83 -19.34
CA PHE A 226 -3.90 16.06 -20.12
C PHE A 226 -4.57 17.27 -19.50
N ASP A 227 -5.73 17.10 -18.87
CA ASP A 227 -6.42 18.15 -18.13
C ASP A 227 -5.54 18.69 -16.99
N GLN A 228 -4.98 17.80 -16.16
CA GLN A 228 -4.06 18.18 -15.09
C GLN A 228 -2.76 18.84 -15.59
N LEU A 229 -2.23 18.39 -16.74
CA LEU A 229 -1.07 19.01 -17.38
C LEU A 229 -1.37 20.40 -17.91
N ALA A 230 -2.54 20.60 -18.51
CA ALA A 230 -3.01 21.88 -18.99
C ALA A 230 -3.16 22.84 -17.80
N ASP A 231 -3.86 22.42 -16.76
CA ASP A 231 -4.06 23.20 -15.54
C ASP A 231 -2.74 23.63 -14.92
N TYR A 232 -1.75 22.73 -14.81
CA TYR A 232 -0.42 23.04 -14.32
C TYR A 232 0.30 24.10 -15.19
N THR A 233 0.20 23.98 -16.51
CA THR A 233 0.90 24.87 -17.44
C THR A 233 0.28 26.27 -17.48
N PHE A 234 -1.04 26.38 -17.43
CA PHE A 234 -1.75 27.66 -17.48
C PHE A 234 -1.74 28.39 -16.12
N ARG A 235 -1.80 27.66 -14.99
CA ARG A 235 -1.75 28.27 -13.65
C ARG A 235 -0.35 28.72 -13.23
N ARG A 236 0.72 28.27 -13.92
CA ARG A 236 2.09 28.77 -13.73
C ARG A 236 2.22 30.30 -13.93
N GLY A 237 1.28 30.94 -14.63
CA GLY A 237 1.24 32.40 -14.80
C GLY A 237 0.80 33.18 -13.55
N ALA A 238 0.21 32.52 -12.54
CA ALA A 238 -0.31 33.16 -11.34
C ALA A 238 0.31 32.53 -10.06
N ASN A 239 1.49 33.02 -9.66
CA ASN A 239 2.08 32.88 -8.32
C ASN A 239 2.34 31.49 -7.68
N ASN A 240 2.05 30.35 -8.33
CA ASN A 240 2.26 29.02 -7.75
C ASN A 240 3.34 28.20 -8.48
N ALA A 241 4.58 28.67 -8.43
CA ALA A 241 5.72 28.07 -9.14
C ALA A 241 6.38 26.84 -8.47
N GLN A 242 5.80 26.19 -7.45
CA GLN A 242 6.59 25.30 -6.58
C GLN A 242 6.20 23.82 -6.46
N THR A 243 5.11 23.34 -7.09
CA THR A 243 4.79 21.90 -6.98
C THR A 243 4.67 21.30 -8.37
N LEU A 244 5.74 20.64 -8.81
CA LEU A 244 5.69 19.70 -9.92
C LEU A 244 4.53 18.72 -9.69
N PRO A 245 3.74 18.38 -10.72
CA PRO A 245 2.62 17.46 -10.55
C PRO A 245 3.08 16.16 -9.89
N ALA A 246 2.31 15.66 -8.91
CA ALA A 246 2.67 14.46 -8.15
C ALA A 246 2.93 13.25 -9.06
N PHE A 247 2.27 13.20 -10.22
CA PHE A 247 2.47 12.17 -11.25
C PHE A 247 3.86 12.17 -11.91
N LEU A 248 4.68 13.21 -11.76
CA LEU A 248 6.07 13.19 -12.25
C LEU A 248 7.01 12.46 -11.28
N HIS A 249 6.65 12.39 -9.99
CA HIS A 249 7.52 11.87 -8.93
C HIS A 249 7.05 10.55 -8.33
N CYS A 250 5.79 10.17 -8.55
CA CYS A 250 5.25 8.87 -8.14
C CYS A 250 6.08 7.72 -8.70
N ASP A 251 6.08 6.60 -7.97
CA ASP A 251 6.85 5.41 -8.35
C ASP A 251 6.31 4.79 -9.64
N LEU A 252 4.99 4.75 -9.78
CA LEU A 252 4.31 4.33 -11.00
C LEU A 252 3.27 5.36 -11.42
N LEU A 253 3.32 5.77 -12.69
CA LEU A 253 2.26 6.50 -13.37
C LEU A 253 1.57 5.55 -14.36
N ILE A 254 0.25 5.48 -14.31
CA ILE A 254 -0.56 4.77 -15.29
C ILE A 254 -1.38 5.80 -16.06
N ILE A 255 -1.24 5.78 -17.39
CA ILE A 255 -2.03 6.58 -18.34
C ILE A 255 -2.92 5.59 -19.10
N ASP A 256 -4.20 5.54 -18.75
CA ASP A 256 -5.17 4.61 -19.36
C ASP A 256 -5.88 5.22 -20.57
N ASP A 257 -6.16 4.39 -21.58
CA ASP A 257 -6.89 4.76 -22.80
C ASP A 257 -6.30 5.98 -23.54
N LEU A 258 -4.98 5.99 -23.71
CA LEU A 258 -4.27 6.97 -24.54
C LEU A 258 -4.76 6.89 -25.99
N GLY A 259 -5.12 8.03 -26.58
CA GLY A 259 -5.68 8.14 -27.92
C GLY A 259 -7.16 8.51 -27.96
N THR A 260 -7.80 8.71 -26.81
CA THR A 260 -9.19 9.18 -26.67
C THR A 260 -9.30 10.71 -26.66
N GLU A 261 -8.19 11.41 -26.44
CA GLU A 261 -8.12 12.86 -26.36
C GLU A 261 -8.10 13.58 -27.73
N LEU A 262 -8.48 14.86 -27.72
CA LEU A 262 -8.36 15.74 -28.90
C LEU A 262 -6.91 16.12 -29.13
N ASN A 263 -6.22 15.36 -29.98
CA ASN A 263 -4.81 15.51 -30.21
C ASN A 263 -4.43 16.88 -30.82
N ASN A 264 -3.51 17.60 -30.17
CA ASN A 264 -2.98 18.88 -30.64
C ASN A 264 -1.47 19.01 -30.31
N SER A 265 -0.81 20.05 -30.82
CA SER A 265 0.64 20.25 -30.65
C SER A 265 1.05 20.44 -29.18
N PHE A 266 0.18 21.02 -28.37
CA PHE A 266 0.39 21.20 -26.94
C PHE A 266 0.41 19.85 -26.21
N ILE A 267 -0.62 19.01 -26.40
CA ILE A 267 -0.75 17.67 -25.82
C ILE A 267 0.46 16.80 -26.16
N ASN A 268 0.88 16.78 -27.43
CA ASN A 268 2.07 16.06 -27.86
C ASN A 268 3.33 16.49 -27.12
N SER A 269 3.51 17.81 -26.95
CA SER A 269 4.67 18.38 -26.29
C SER A 269 4.67 18.03 -24.80
N GLN A 270 3.51 18.10 -24.13
CA GLN A 270 3.37 17.75 -22.72
C GLN A 270 3.57 16.25 -22.46
N LEU A 271 3.01 15.39 -23.33
CA LEU A 271 3.21 13.95 -23.25
C LEU A 271 4.70 13.60 -23.39
N PHE A 272 5.38 14.20 -24.38
CA PHE A 272 6.81 14.00 -24.57
C PHE A 272 7.62 14.42 -23.35
N LEU A 273 7.35 15.61 -22.80
CA LEU A 273 8.04 16.12 -21.62
C LEU A 273 7.85 15.17 -20.42
N CYS A 274 6.61 14.76 -20.15
CA CYS A 274 6.31 13.84 -19.06
C CYS A 274 7.05 12.50 -19.20
N ILE A 275 6.94 11.85 -20.38
CA ILE A 275 7.62 10.57 -20.64
C ILE A 275 9.14 10.73 -20.48
N ASN A 276 9.71 11.79 -21.05
CA ASN A 276 11.15 12.02 -21.02
C ASN A 276 11.66 12.25 -19.58
N GLU A 277 10.99 13.11 -18.82
CA GLU A 277 11.33 13.37 -17.41
C GLU A 277 11.25 12.09 -16.57
N ARG A 278 10.20 11.29 -16.73
CA ARG A 278 10.06 10.04 -15.98
C ARG A 278 11.14 9.03 -16.33
N ILE A 279 11.50 8.90 -17.62
CA ILE A 279 12.61 8.04 -18.07
C ILE A 279 13.93 8.50 -17.45
N LEU A 280 14.24 9.80 -17.51
CA LEU A 280 15.49 10.36 -16.96
C LEU A 280 15.59 10.12 -15.45
N ASN A 281 14.47 10.26 -14.74
CA ASN A 281 14.38 10.02 -13.30
C ASN A 281 14.18 8.55 -12.91
N LYS A 282 14.23 7.62 -13.89
CA LYS A 282 14.01 6.17 -13.72
C LYS A 282 12.70 5.84 -12.99
N LYS A 283 11.65 6.60 -13.29
CA LYS A 283 10.28 6.40 -12.78
C LYS A 283 9.46 5.60 -13.78
N SER A 284 8.82 4.54 -13.29
CA SER A 284 8.12 3.56 -14.13
C SER A 284 6.81 4.12 -14.67
N THR A 285 6.50 3.87 -15.94
CA THR A 285 5.27 4.36 -16.58
C THR A 285 4.58 3.22 -17.31
N ILE A 286 3.26 3.09 -17.11
CA ILE A 286 2.40 2.21 -17.88
C ILE A 286 1.49 3.08 -18.73
N ILE A 287 1.42 2.78 -20.02
CA ILE A 287 0.49 3.41 -20.94
C ILE A 287 -0.40 2.30 -21.49
N SER A 288 -1.72 2.50 -21.44
CA SER A 288 -2.67 1.64 -22.14
C SER A 288 -3.31 2.38 -23.32
N THR A 289 -3.57 1.68 -24.43
CA THR A 289 -4.15 2.31 -25.62
C THR A 289 -4.89 1.32 -26.53
N ASN A 290 -5.97 1.80 -27.16
CA ASN A 290 -6.67 1.08 -28.23
C ASN A 290 -6.03 1.26 -29.61
N LEU A 291 -5.01 2.12 -29.72
CA LEU A 291 -4.32 2.41 -30.97
C LEU A 291 -3.28 1.33 -31.30
N SER A 292 -3.16 0.99 -32.57
CA SER A 292 -2.03 0.21 -33.09
C SER A 292 -0.75 1.06 -33.07
N LEU A 293 0.41 0.41 -33.13
CA LEU A 293 1.70 1.13 -33.19
C LEU A 293 1.77 2.12 -34.35
N GLU A 294 1.19 1.78 -35.51
CA GLU A 294 1.09 2.69 -36.65
C GLU A 294 0.19 3.89 -36.36
N GLN A 295 -0.93 3.67 -35.69
CA GLN A 295 -1.84 4.74 -35.28
C GLN A 295 -1.21 5.65 -34.22
N ILE A 296 -0.42 5.11 -33.29
CA ILE A 296 0.36 5.90 -32.32
C ILE A 296 1.36 6.79 -33.08
N ASN A 297 2.11 6.23 -34.05
CA ASN A 297 3.07 7.01 -34.83
C ASN A 297 2.44 8.11 -35.70
N ARG A 298 1.19 7.91 -36.13
CA ARG A 298 0.44 8.92 -36.90
C ARG A 298 -0.20 9.99 -36.02
N SER A 299 -0.72 9.57 -34.87
CA SER A 299 -1.45 10.45 -33.96
C SER A 299 -0.46 11.30 -33.16
N TYR A 300 0.60 10.71 -32.65
CA TYR A 300 1.62 11.41 -31.88
C TYR A 300 2.84 11.74 -32.72
N THR A 301 3.63 12.71 -32.27
CA THR A 301 4.89 13.04 -32.95
C THR A 301 5.86 11.85 -32.97
N GLU A 302 6.70 11.77 -34.01
CA GLU A 302 7.75 10.75 -34.16
C GLU A 302 8.66 10.65 -32.92
N ARG A 303 8.89 11.78 -32.24
CA ARG A 303 9.69 11.82 -31.00
C ARG A 303 9.04 11.05 -29.85
N VAL A 304 7.72 11.16 -29.67
CA VAL A 304 6.98 10.41 -28.65
C VAL A 304 7.01 8.92 -28.99
N PHE A 305 6.70 8.58 -30.24
CA PHE A 305 6.71 7.19 -30.71
C PHE A 305 8.08 6.53 -30.52
N SER A 306 9.16 7.21 -30.94
CA SER A 306 10.54 6.73 -30.79
C SER A 306 10.91 6.47 -29.32
N ARG A 307 10.54 7.37 -28.40
CA ARG A 307 10.75 7.18 -26.96
C ARG A 307 10.00 5.97 -26.41
N ILE A 308 8.75 5.79 -26.81
CA ILE A 308 7.94 4.65 -26.37
C ILE A 308 8.58 3.34 -26.84
N ILE A 309 8.87 3.22 -28.15
CA ILE A 309 9.45 1.99 -28.71
C ILE A 309 10.80 1.62 -28.09
N GLN A 310 11.65 2.61 -27.78
CA GLN A 310 12.98 2.37 -27.22
C GLN A 310 12.98 2.04 -25.72
N SER A 311 12.01 2.56 -24.96
CA SER A 311 12.04 2.53 -23.48
C SER A 311 10.91 1.72 -22.84
N TYR A 312 9.96 1.21 -23.62
CA TYR A 312 8.82 0.46 -23.12
C TYR A 312 8.87 -0.99 -23.60
N THR A 313 8.51 -1.90 -22.70
CA THR A 313 8.18 -3.27 -23.07
C THR A 313 6.77 -3.27 -23.66
N LEU A 314 6.65 -3.75 -24.90
CA LEU A 314 5.41 -3.75 -25.66
C LEU A 314 4.59 -5.01 -25.32
N LEU A 315 3.42 -4.82 -24.71
CA LEU A 315 2.48 -5.88 -24.36
C LEU A 315 1.26 -5.77 -25.27
N HIS A 316 1.29 -6.48 -26.39
CA HIS A 316 0.15 -6.59 -27.29
C HIS A 316 -0.84 -7.61 -26.75
N ILE A 317 -2.07 -7.18 -26.46
CA ILE A 317 -3.16 -8.07 -26.08
C ILE A 317 -4.16 -8.12 -27.24
N TYR A 318 -4.40 -9.32 -27.76
CA TYR A 318 -5.39 -9.56 -28.81
C TYR A 318 -6.36 -10.66 -28.42
N GLY A 319 -7.57 -10.57 -28.98
CA GLY A 319 -8.67 -11.47 -28.67
C GLY A 319 -10.00 -10.80 -28.97
N GLU A 320 -11.07 -11.52 -28.64
CA GLU A 320 -12.43 -11.02 -28.69
C GLU A 320 -12.73 -10.12 -27.49
N ASP A 321 -13.80 -9.32 -27.58
CA ASP A 321 -14.23 -8.49 -26.47
C ASP A 321 -14.76 -9.39 -25.32
N ILE A 322 -13.98 -9.48 -24.24
CA ILE A 322 -14.30 -10.33 -23.10
C ILE A 322 -15.51 -9.81 -22.33
N ARG A 323 -15.88 -8.53 -22.49
CA ARG A 323 -17.08 -7.95 -21.85
C ARG A 323 -18.34 -8.59 -22.40
N ILE A 324 -18.36 -8.88 -23.70
CA ILE A 324 -19.48 -9.56 -24.36
C ILE A 324 -19.65 -10.97 -23.79
N LYS A 325 -18.55 -11.72 -23.66
CA LYS A 325 -18.58 -13.08 -23.10
C LYS A 325 -19.09 -13.12 -21.66
N LYS A 326 -18.66 -12.18 -20.82
CA LYS A 326 -19.12 -12.07 -19.43
C LYS A 326 -20.64 -11.89 -19.35
N THR A 327 -21.21 -11.03 -20.18
CA THR A 327 -22.66 -10.79 -20.22
C THR A 327 -23.43 -12.04 -20.61
N PHE A 328 -22.96 -12.81 -21.60
CA PHE A 328 -23.61 -14.05 -22.00
C PHE A 328 -23.51 -15.13 -20.92
N SER A 329 -22.35 -15.29 -20.27
CA SER A 329 -22.20 -16.26 -19.17
C SER A 329 -23.07 -15.94 -17.95
N SER A 330 -23.36 -14.66 -17.67
CA SER A 330 -24.26 -14.26 -16.58
C SER A 330 -25.76 -14.39 -16.88
N LEU A 331 -26.13 -14.65 -18.14
CA LEU A 331 -27.52 -14.89 -18.56
C LEU A 331 -27.87 -16.39 -18.56
N ASP A 332 -26.85 -17.26 -18.52
CA ASP A 332 -26.97 -18.72 -18.50
C ASP A 332 -26.90 -19.30 -17.06
N GLU A 333 -26.69 -18.46 -16.04
CA GLU A 333 -26.82 -18.75 -14.59
C GLU A 333 -28.16 -18.23 -14.07
#